data_AF-A0A4U9XSZ0-F1
#
_entry.id   AF-A0A4U9XSZ0-F1
#
_cell.length_a   1.000
_cell.length_b   1.000
_cell.length_c   1.000
_cell.angle_alpha   90.00
_cell.angle_beta   90.00
_cell.angle_gamma   90.00
#
_symmetry.space_group_name_H-M   'P 1'
#
loop_
_entity.id
_entity.type
_entity.pdbx_description
1 polymer ?
#
loop_
_entity_poly.entity_id
_entity_poly.type
_entity_poly.pdbx_seq_one_letter_code
_entity_poly.pdbx_strand_id
1 'polypeptide(L)'
;MRDILLIRKKRLTTLKEIEKELKVNPLINFHDAMGSEAINTIELFFQNMNKFTYIYSESSQKDSLLVELLFIFLKVNYGSFIKGAQSYFSHVQGFFTFFKEKEKIEALFEDVFESSTIMLEEVFDKLEESSFNFEISNFIITHEEKIKEDILSKNINFTNHTISDNLLKNSEFHQRIYNDAFFSEALNSIDFQVRRFFTICFYEYLFLGLEIDYQKRCLLSYMVYRFIEEKYEVDYLNGV
;
A
#
# COMPACT_ATOMS: atom_id res chain seq x y z
N MET A 1 -20.50 -18.33 20.68
CA MET A 1 -21.38 -17.37 19.97
C MET A 1 -21.43 -15.98 20.62
N ARG A 2 -21.41 -15.85 21.96
CA ARG A 2 -21.32 -14.54 22.64
C ARG A 2 -19.98 -13.82 22.42
N ASP A 3 -18.88 -14.55 22.31
CA ASP A 3 -17.53 -13.95 22.20
C ASP A 3 -17.25 -13.35 20.81
N ILE A 4 -17.77 -13.96 19.74
CA ILE A 4 -17.65 -13.44 18.35
C ILE A 4 -18.42 -12.12 18.17
N LEU A 5 -19.58 -12.00 18.85
CA LEU A 5 -20.37 -10.77 18.85
C LEU A 5 -19.69 -9.64 19.65
N LEU A 6 -18.97 -9.98 20.72
CA LEU A 6 -18.20 -9.01 21.51
C LEU A 6 -16.99 -8.49 20.73
N ILE A 7 -16.26 -9.38 20.03
CA ILE A 7 -15.14 -9.02 19.14
C ILE A 7 -15.63 -8.14 17.98
N ARG A 8 -16.74 -8.50 17.31
CA ARG A 8 -17.34 -7.68 16.25
C ARG A 8 -17.78 -6.30 16.75
N LYS A 9 -18.33 -6.22 17.95
CA LYS A 9 -18.79 -4.95 18.55
C LYS A 9 -17.61 -4.07 18.96
N LYS A 10 -16.52 -4.64 19.45
CA LYS A 10 -15.25 -3.93 19.72
C LYS A 10 -14.65 -3.39 18.42
N ARG A 11 -14.56 -4.22 17.37
CA ARG A 11 -14.07 -3.89 16.02
C ARG A 11 -14.83 -2.73 15.35
N LEU A 12 -16.16 -2.71 15.44
CA LEU A 12 -16.99 -1.62 14.92
C LEU A 12 -16.88 -0.32 15.74
N THR A 13 -16.48 -0.41 17.00
CA THR A 13 -16.27 0.77 17.86
C THR A 13 -14.92 1.41 17.53
N THR A 14 -13.87 0.60 17.36
CA THR A 14 -12.52 1.04 16.97
C THR A 14 -12.48 1.73 15.61
N LEU A 15 -13.14 1.18 14.58
CA LEU A 15 -13.19 1.83 13.25
C LEU A 15 -13.91 3.18 13.30
N LYS A 16 -14.99 3.28 14.07
CA LYS A 16 -15.73 4.55 14.25
C LYS A 16 -14.97 5.58 15.07
N GLU A 17 -14.10 5.15 15.97
CA GLU A 17 -13.20 6.04 16.73
C GLU A 17 -12.10 6.61 15.84
N ILE A 18 -11.50 5.77 14.97
CA ILE A 18 -10.54 6.20 13.94
C ILE A 18 -11.19 7.17 12.94
N GLU A 19 -12.39 6.86 12.45
CA GLU A 19 -13.18 7.74 11.57
C GLU A 19 -13.53 9.09 12.23
N LYS A 20 -13.81 9.09 13.54
CA LYS A 20 -14.21 10.28 14.29
C LYS A 20 -13.05 11.24 14.55
N GLU A 21 -11.83 10.73 14.70
CA GLU A 21 -10.63 11.55 14.90
C GLU A 21 -10.12 12.18 13.59
N LEU A 22 -10.45 11.60 12.43
CA LEU A 22 -9.82 11.93 11.15
C LEU A 22 -10.73 12.65 10.16
N LYS A 23 -11.46 13.68 10.61
CA LYS A 23 -12.14 14.64 9.71
C LYS A 23 -11.12 15.45 8.89
N VAL A 24 -10.55 14.85 7.86
CA VAL A 24 -9.76 15.54 6.83
C VAL A 24 -10.30 15.14 5.46
N ASN A 25 -10.84 16.11 4.73
CA ASN A 25 -11.25 16.00 3.33
C ASN A 25 -11.03 17.39 2.68
N PRO A 26 -10.67 17.53 1.38
CA PRO A 26 -10.48 16.51 0.35
C PRO A 26 -9.15 16.59 -0.43
N LEU A 27 -8.93 15.53 -1.20
CA LEU A 27 -8.03 15.41 -2.36
C LEU A 27 -7.60 16.75 -2.97
N ILE A 28 -6.31 17.03 -2.88
CA ILE A 28 -5.63 17.93 -3.81
C ILE A 28 -5.66 17.24 -5.18
N ASN A 29 -5.92 18.00 -6.25
CA ASN A 29 -5.92 17.58 -7.66
C ASN A 29 -4.52 17.08 -8.08
N PHE A 30 -4.09 15.93 -7.55
CA PHE A 30 -2.74 15.37 -7.73
C PHE A 30 -2.52 14.94 -9.18
N HIS A 31 -3.59 14.56 -9.87
CA HIS A 31 -3.58 14.07 -11.24
C HIS A 31 -3.08 15.12 -12.26
N ASP A 32 -3.51 16.38 -12.13
CA ASP A 32 -3.11 17.44 -13.07
C ASP A 32 -1.60 17.73 -13.02
N ALA A 33 -0.98 17.51 -11.85
CA ALA A 33 0.43 17.79 -11.64
C ALA A 33 1.37 16.67 -12.11
N MET A 34 0.86 15.44 -12.30
CA MET A 34 1.66 14.30 -12.75
C MET A 34 1.82 14.22 -14.28
N GLY A 35 0.99 14.93 -15.05
CA GLY A 35 1.00 14.91 -16.51
C GLY A 35 -0.03 13.95 -17.11
N SER A 36 -0.40 14.18 -18.37
CA SER A 36 -1.47 13.43 -19.05
C SER A 36 -1.16 11.94 -19.23
N GLU A 37 0.10 11.58 -19.47
CA GLU A 37 0.50 10.18 -19.61
C GLU A 37 0.36 9.39 -18.31
N ALA A 38 0.52 10.07 -17.15
CA ALA A 38 0.25 9.46 -15.86
C ALA A 38 -1.23 9.08 -15.73
N ILE A 39 -2.13 10.00 -16.11
CA ILE A 39 -3.59 9.77 -16.07
C ILE A 39 -3.98 8.63 -17.01
N ASN A 40 -3.50 8.66 -18.26
CA ASN A 40 -3.77 7.60 -19.24
C ASN A 40 -3.34 6.22 -18.72
N THR A 41 -2.16 6.14 -18.10
CA THR A 41 -1.65 4.87 -17.57
C THR A 41 -2.44 4.39 -16.35
N ILE A 42 -2.87 5.29 -15.47
CA ILE A 42 -3.76 4.97 -14.35
C ILE A 42 -5.10 4.41 -14.87
N GLU A 43 -5.69 5.03 -15.89
CA GLU A 43 -6.93 4.54 -16.51
C GLU A 43 -6.75 3.14 -17.13
N LEU A 44 -5.63 2.90 -17.82
CA LEU A 44 -5.30 1.58 -18.36
C LEU A 44 -5.15 0.54 -17.24
N PHE A 45 -4.53 0.91 -16.11
CA PHE A 45 -4.44 0.03 -14.95
C PHE A 45 -5.84 -0.33 -14.44
N PHE A 46 -6.75 0.64 -14.33
CA PHE A 46 -8.12 0.40 -13.86
C PHE A 46 -8.87 -0.55 -14.79
N GLN A 47 -8.72 -0.36 -16.11
CA GLN A 47 -9.31 -1.25 -17.10
C GLN A 47 -8.78 -2.68 -16.97
N ASN A 48 -7.47 -2.85 -16.74
CA ASN A 48 -6.86 -4.15 -16.50
C ASN A 48 -7.43 -4.84 -15.24
N MET A 49 -7.79 -4.05 -14.22
CA MET A 49 -8.33 -4.56 -12.96
C MET A 49 -9.85 -4.80 -12.95
N ASN A 50 -10.57 -4.54 -14.06
CA ASN A 50 -12.03 -4.66 -14.11
C ASN A 50 -12.57 -6.02 -13.66
N LYS A 51 -11.89 -7.11 -14.01
CA LYS A 51 -12.30 -8.46 -13.60
C LYS A 51 -12.19 -8.63 -12.08
N PHE A 52 -11.12 -8.15 -11.46
CA PHE A 52 -11.00 -8.13 -10.00
C PHE A 52 -12.14 -7.30 -9.39
N THR A 53 -12.40 -6.09 -9.91
CA THR A 53 -13.47 -5.22 -9.41
C THR A 53 -14.82 -5.93 -9.40
N TYR A 54 -15.15 -6.66 -10.47
CA TYR A 54 -16.37 -7.45 -10.57
C TYR A 54 -16.42 -8.61 -9.55
N ILE A 55 -15.35 -9.38 -9.43
CA ILE A 55 -15.28 -10.48 -8.44
C ILE A 55 -15.40 -9.92 -7.01
N TYR A 56 -14.72 -8.80 -6.74
CA TYR A 56 -14.75 -8.12 -5.47
C TYR A 56 -16.15 -7.59 -5.12
N SER A 57 -16.89 -7.03 -6.09
CA SER A 57 -18.24 -6.50 -5.83
C SER A 57 -19.21 -7.58 -5.40
N GLU A 58 -19.12 -8.77 -6.01
CA GLU A 58 -20.01 -9.91 -5.77
C GLU A 58 -19.59 -10.79 -4.58
N SER A 59 -18.34 -10.66 -4.11
CA SER A 59 -17.80 -11.52 -3.06
C SER A 59 -18.23 -11.11 -1.65
N SER A 60 -18.49 -12.12 -0.82
CA SER A 60 -18.64 -11.95 0.64
C SER A 60 -17.30 -11.94 1.38
N GLN A 61 -16.21 -12.32 0.71
CA GLN A 61 -14.85 -12.44 1.26
C GLN A 61 -13.95 -11.26 0.83
N LYS A 62 -14.47 -10.04 0.92
CA LYS A 62 -13.80 -8.82 0.44
C LYS A 62 -12.42 -8.60 1.06
N ASP A 63 -12.28 -8.82 2.37
CA ASP A 63 -11.01 -8.61 3.07
C ASP A 63 -9.93 -9.58 2.57
N SER A 64 -10.26 -10.86 2.35
CA SER A 64 -9.32 -11.86 1.81
C SER A 64 -8.88 -11.52 0.39
N LEU A 65 -9.80 -11.09 -0.48
CA LEU A 65 -9.47 -10.66 -1.84
C LEU A 65 -8.57 -9.42 -1.86
N LEU A 66 -8.78 -8.47 -0.95
CA LEU A 66 -7.91 -7.29 -0.85
C LEU A 66 -6.50 -7.68 -0.41
N VAL A 67 -6.38 -8.52 0.62
CA VAL A 67 -5.08 -9.02 1.09
C VAL A 67 -4.35 -9.79 -0.01
N GLU A 68 -5.06 -10.68 -0.72
CA GLU A 68 -4.52 -11.41 -1.87
C GLU A 68 -3.96 -10.44 -2.91
N LEU A 69 -4.76 -9.44 -3.28
CA LEU A 69 -4.38 -8.40 -4.23
C LEU A 69 -3.13 -7.64 -3.79
N LEU A 70 -3.04 -7.26 -2.50
CA LEU A 70 -1.86 -6.58 -1.94
C LEU A 70 -0.61 -7.46 -2.01
N PHE A 71 -0.69 -8.73 -1.62
CA PHE A 71 0.46 -9.66 -1.69
C PHE A 71 0.98 -9.84 -3.11
N ILE A 72 0.07 -10.05 -4.06
CA ILE A 72 0.41 -10.21 -5.48
C ILE A 72 1.06 -8.95 -6.00
N PHE A 73 0.43 -7.79 -5.82
CA PHE A 73 0.96 -6.53 -6.32
C PHE A 73 2.37 -6.27 -5.79
N LEU A 74 2.58 -6.46 -4.50
CA LEU A 74 3.86 -6.30 -3.82
C LEU A 74 4.93 -7.24 -4.39
N LYS A 75 4.63 -8.53 -4.56
CA LYS A 75 5.57 -9.51 -5.10
C LYS A 75 5.95 -9.15 -6.54
N VAL A 76 4.98 -8.83 -7.37
CA VAL A 76 5.18 -8.56 -8.80
C VAL A 76 5.93 -7.25 -9.01
N ASN A 77 5.45 -6.14 -8.44
CA ASN A 77 6.04 -4.82 -8.65
C ASN A 77 7.46 -4.72 -8.07
N TYR A 78 7.72 -5.36 -6.93
CA TYR A 78 9.03 -5.27 -6.28
C TYR A 78 9.95 -6.46 -6.54
N GLY A 79 9.45 -7.52 -7.18
CA GLY A 79 10.18 -8.75 -7.50
C GLY A 79 10.41 -9.70 -6.30
N SER A 80 10.07 -9.29 -5.08
CA SER A 80 10.07 -10.17 -3.91
C SER A 80 9.15 -9.64 -2.82
N PHE A 81 8.66 -10.56 -1.97
CA PHE A 81 7.84 -10.20 -0.82
C PHE A 81 8.58 -9.26 0.12
N ILE A 82 9.81 -9.61 0.48
CA ILE A 82 10.62 -8.85 1.43
C ILE A 82 10.85 -7.41 0.95
N LYS A 83 11.23 -7.20 -0.32
CA LYS A 83 11.49 -5.86 -0.85
C LYS A 83 10.23 -5.01 -0.95
N GLY A 84 9.12 -5.60 -1.41
CA GLY A 84 7.89 -4.82 -1.54
C GLY A 84 7.24 -4.51 -0.19
N ALA A 85 7.38 -5.38 0.82
CA ALA A 85 6.85 -5.13 2.16
C ALA A 85 7.54 -3.95 2.84
N GLN A 86 8.81 -3.66 2.51
CA GLN A 86 9.47 -2.43 2.94
C GLN A 86 8.72 -1.17 2.44
N SER A 87 8.09 -1.22 1.25
CA SER A 87 7.28 -0.11 0.74
C SER A 87 5.98 0.06 1.52
N TYR A 88 5.35 -1.03 1.95
CA TYR A 88 4.16 -0.98 2.81
C TYR A 88 4.51 -0.53 4.23
N PHE A 89 5.62 -1.01 4.78
CA PHE A 89 6.17 -0.53 6.05
C PHE A 89 6.41 0.98 6.00
N SER A 90 7.13 1.47 4.98
CA SER A 90 7.36 2.89 4.73
C SER A 90 6.06 3.69 4.72
N HIS A 91 5.07 3.23 3.95
CA HIS A 91 3.76 3.87 3.83
C HIS A 91 3.03 3.98 5.17
N VAL A 92 3.07 2.92 5.98
CA VAL A 92 2.41 2.88 7.29
C VAL A 92 3.17 3.69 8.34
N GLN A 93 4.50 3.64 8.35
CA GLN A 93 5.31 4.49 9.21
C GLN A 93 5.08 5.97 8.93
N GLY A 94 4.85 6.34 7.67
CA GLY A 94 4.45 7.70 7.31
C GLY A 94 3.06 8.06 7.86
N PHE A 95 2.10 7.15 7.76
CA PHE A 95 0.75 7.32 8.32
C PHE A 95 0.77 7.55 9.85
N PHE A 96 1.58 6.79 10.58
CA PHE A 96 1.67 6.96 12.04
C PHE A 96 2.18 8.33 12.48
N THR A 97 2.89 9.08 11.61
CA THR A 97 3.34 10.45 11.93
C THR A 97 2.21 11.47 12.05
N PHE A 98 1.00 11.14 11.59
CA PHE A 98 -0.17 12.02 11.74
C PHE A 98 -0.75 12.03 13.15
N PHE A 99 -0.38 11.06 13.99
CA PHE A 99 -0.99 10.85 15.30
C PHE A 99 -0.06 11.29 16.42
N LYS A 100 -0.61 12.04 17.39
CA LYS A 100 0.10 12.39 18.61
C LYS A 100 0.33 11.17 19.51
N GLU A 101 -0.61 10.24 19.51
CA GLU A 101 -0.60 9.02 20.33
C GLU A 101 -0.26 7.81 19.45
N LYS A 102 0.90 7.88 18.77
CA LYS A 102 1.37 6.88 17.81
C LYS A 102 1.28 5.45 18.36
N GLU A 103 1.76 5.24 19.58
CA GLU A 103 1.87 3.92 20.21
C GLU A 103 0.50 3.27 20.39
N LYS A 104 -0.55 4.06 20.63
CA LYS A 104 -1.92 3.53 20.73
C LYS A 104 -2.44 3.09 19.37
N ILE A 105 -2.17 3.84 18.31
CA ILE A 105 -2.59 3.49 16.95
C ILE A 105 -1.84 2.23 16.48
N GLU A 106 -0.54 2.13 16.76
CA GLU A 106 0.26 0.93 16.49
C GLU A 106 -0.31 -0.30 17.21
N ALA A 107 -0.63 -0.19 18.51
CA ALA A 107 -1.26 -1.29 19.25
C ALA A 107 -2.61 -1.72 18.66
N LEU A 108 -3.42 -0.76 18.17
CA LEU A 108 -4.68 -1.08 17.48
C LEU A 108 -4.46 -1.83 16.15
N PHE A 109 -3.42 -1.47 15.42
CA PHE A 109 -3.06 -2.14 14.17
C PHE A 109 -2.55 -3.57 14.45
N GLU A 110 -1.74 -3.75 15.50
CA GLU A 110 -1.26 -5.07 15.94
C GLU A 110 -2.41 -5.96 16.40
N ASP A 111 -3.35 -5.45 17.21
CA ASP A 111 -4.56 -6.20 17.62
C ASP A 111 -5.35 -6.73 16.40
N VAL A 112 -5.46 -5.92 15.34
CA VAL A 112 -6.15 -6.33 14.11
C VAL A 112 -5.33 -7.37 13.35
N PHE A 113 -4.02 -7.20 13.26
CA PHE A 113 -3.11 -8.15 12.64
C PHE A 113 -3.20 -9.53 13.33
N GLU A 114 -3.02 -9.60 14.64
CA GLU A 114 -3.09 -10.84 15.43
C GLU A 114 -4.43 -11.57 15.23
N SER A 115 -5.53 -10.82 15.18
CA SER A 115 -6.86 -11.40 14.95
C SER A 115 -7.10 -11.88 13.50
N SER A 116 -6.22 -11.52 12.58
CA SER A 116 -6.33 -11.80 11.15
C SER A 116 -5.29 -12.79 10.63
N THR A 117 -4.30 -13.20 11.45
CA THR A 117 -3.17 -14.05 11.04
C THR A 117 -3.59 -15.31 10.30
N ILE A 118 -4.61 -16.03 10.77
CA ILE A 118 -5.11 -17.24 10.10
C ILE A 118 -5.58 -16.94 8.66
N MET A 119 -6.31 -15.84 8.46
CA MET A 119 -6.77 -15.45 7.13
C MET A 119 -5.59 -15.03 6.24
N LEU A 120 -4.61 -14.33 6.81
CA LEU A 120 -3.39 -13.94 6.09
C LEU A 120 -2.60 -15.18 5.62
N GLU A 121 -2.43 -16.18 6.49
CA GLU A 121 -1.80 -17.47 6.15
C GLU A 121 -2.56 -18.20 5.05
N GLU A 122 -3.88 -18.35 5.20
CA GLU A 122 -4.74 -19.05 4.23
C GLU A 122 -4.71 -18.39 2.83
N VAL A 123 -4.66 -17.06 2.79
CA VAL A 123 -4.51 -16.30 1.54
C VAL A 123 -3.10 -16.50 0.98
N PHE A 124 -2.08 -16.36 1.81
CA PHE A 124 -0.67 -16.43 1.40
C PHE A 124 -0.32 -17.78 0.77
N ASP A 125 -0.79 -18.87 1.38
CA ASP A 125 -0.51 -20.24 0.93
C ASP A 125 -1.12 -20.56 -0.45
N LYS A 126 -2.11 -19.78 -0.90
CA LYS A 126 -2.82 -19.97 -2.17
C LYS A 126 -2.45 -18.94 -3.25
N LEU A 127 -1.50 -18.04 -2.98
CA LEU A 127 -1.17 -16.93 -3.90
C LEU A 127 -0.78 -17.39 -5.30
N GLU A 128 -0.09 -18.53 -5.43
CA GLU A 128 0.34 -19.06 -6.74
C GLU A 128 -0.84 -19.54 -7.60
N GLU A 129 -1.97 -19.85 -6.99
CA GLU A 129 -3.20 -20.28 -7.70
C GLU A 129 -4.03 -19.07 -8.17
N SER A 130 -3.68 -17.86 -7.73
CA SER A 130 -4.45 -16.67 -8.03
C SER A 130 -4.38 -16.27 -9.50
N SER A 131 -5.54 -16.16 -10.14
CA SER A 131 -5.61 -15.65 -11.52
C SER A 131 -5.20 -14.18 -11.63
N PHE A 132 -5.17 -13.42 -10.52
CA PHE A 132 -4.78 -12.01 -10.51
C PHE A 132 -3.27 -11.80 -10.64
N ASN A 133 -2.47 -12.82 -10.30
CA ASN A 133 -1.02 -12.77 -10.46
C ASN A 133 -0.63 -12.53 -11.92
N PHE A 134 -1.29 -13.25 -12.83
CA PHE A 134 -1.08 -13.05 -14.26
C PHE A 134 -1.49 -11.65 -14.72
N GLU A 135 -2.64 -11.13 -14.27
CA GLU A 135 -3.17 -9.83 -14.68
C GLU A 135 -2.25 -8.67 -14.27
N ILE A 136 -1.74 -8.69 -13.04
CA ILE A 136 -0.80 -7.65 -12.56
C ILE A 136 0.57 -7.80 -13.22
N SER A 137 1.08 -9.04 -13.30
CA SER A 137 2.37 -9.31 -13.96
C SER A 137 2.37 -8.85 -15.41
N ASN A 138 1.34 -9.22 -16.16
CA ASN A 138 1.24 -8.84 -17.56
C ASN A 138 1.15 -7.32 -17.73
N PHE A 139 0.39 -6.62 -16.88
CA PHE A 139 0.32 -5.17 -16.93
C PHE A 139 1.67 -4.52 -16.70
N ILE A 140 2.36 -4.89 -15.62
CA ILE A 140 3.65 -4.31 -15.24
C ILE A 140 4.69 -4.57 -16.35
N ILE A 141 4.85 -5.82 -16.79
CA ILE A 141 5.82 -6.19 -17.85
C ILE A 141 5.54 -5.44 -19.15
N THR A 142 4.27 -5.29 -19.54
CA THR A 142 3.89 -4.65 -20.81
C THR A 142 4.16 -3.15 -20.81
N HIS A 143 4.05 -2.48 -19.66
CA HIS A 143 4.10 -1.02 -19.59
C HIS A 143 5.39 -0.47 -18.94
N GLU A 144 6.25 -1.33 -18.37
CA GLU A 144 7.46 -0.92 -17.63
C GLU A 144 8.38 -0.01 -18.46
N GLU A 145 8.78 -0.43 -19.66
CA GLU A 145 9.68 0.35 -20.51
C GLU A 145 9.05 1.67 -20.98
N LYS A 146 7.75 1.66 -21.29
CA LYS A 146 7.05 2.88 -21.70
C LYS A 146 6.96 3.90 -20.55
N ILE A 147 6.62 3.44 -19.35
CA ILE A 147 6.58 4.28 -18.14
C ILE A 147 7.97 4.84 -17.84
N LYS A 148 9.02 4.03 -17.99
CA LYS A 148 10.40 4.46 -17.83
C LYS A 148 10.77 5.58 -18.80
N GLU A 149 10.44 5.44 -20.07
CA GLU A 149 10.61 6.49 -21.08
C GLU A 149 9.84 7.77 -20.72
N ASP A 150 8.60 7.64 -20.26
CA ASP A 150 7.75 8.77 -19.91
C ASP A 150 8.22 9.52 -18.65
N ILE A 151 8.77 8.81 -17.67
CA ILE A 151 9.41 9.44 -16.51
C ILE A 151 10.68 10.19 -16.94
N LEU A 152 11.55 9.56 -17.74
CA LEU A 152 12.79 10.19 -18.22
C LEU A 152 12.51 11.42 -19.10
N SER A 153 11.44 11.37 -19.88
CA SER A 153 11.00 12.46 -20.77
C SER A 153 10.14 13.50 -20.07
N LYS A 154 9.85 13.34 -18.77
CA LYS A 154 8.98 14.23 -17.96
C LYS A 154 7.54 14.31 -18.43
N ASN A 155 7.05 13.27 -19.12
CA ASN A 155 5.62 13.08 -19.40
C ASN A 155 4.88 12.57 -18.16
N ILE A 156 5.59 11.84 -17.28
CA ILE A 156 5.16 11.50 -15.92
C ILE A 156 6.05 12.27 -14.94
N ASN A 157 5.43 13.06 -14.07
CA ASN A 157 6.12 13.90 -13.08
C ASN A 157 5.74 13.48 -11.67
N PHE A 158 6.72 13.48 -10.76
CA PHE A 158 6.48 13.34 -9.32
C PHE A 158 6.51 14.73 -8.68
N THR A 159 5.47 15.09 -7.93
CA THR A 159 5.47 16.33 -7.16
C THR A 159 6.47 16.23 -6.01
N ASN A 160 7.54 17.03 -6.08
CA ASN A 160 8.44 17.22 -4.96
C ASN A 160 7.80 18.19 -3.97
N HIS A 161 7.16 17.66 -2.92
CA HIS A 161 6.81 18.50 -1.78
C HIS A 161 8.12 18.94 -1.09
N THR A 162 8.29 20.25 -0.92
CA THR A 162 9.46 20.82 -0.24
C THR A 162 9.61 20.23 1.17
N ILE A 163 10.83 19.78 1.49
CA ILE A 163 11.24 19.08 2.71
C ILE A 163 10.93 19.85 4.02
N SER A 164 10.55 21.13 3.94
CA SER A 164 10.38 22.02 5.07
C SER A 164 9.23 21.64 6.02
N ASP A 165 8.16 20.98 5.53
CA ASP A 165 7.00 20.55 6.34
C ASP A 165 6.81 19.02 6.38
N ASN A 166 7.89 18.26 6.16
CA ASN A 166 7.79 16.82 6.00
C ASN A 166 7.55 16.12 7.36
N LEU A 167 6.28 15.84 7.68
CA LEU A 167 5.87 15.04 8.86
C LEU A 167 6.58 13.68 8.94
N LEU A 168 7.07 13.15 7.81
CA LEU A 168 7.88 11.95 7.76
C LEU A 168 9.19 12.09 8.56
N LYS A 169 9.69 13.30 8.80
CA LYS A 169 10.83 13.52 9.72
C LYS A 169 10.54 13.06 11.15
N ASN A 170 9.28 12.84 11.53
CA ASN A 170 8.93 12.30 12.84
C ASN A 170 8.92 10.76 12.88
N SER A 171 9.09 10.10 11.74
CA SER A 171 9.23 8.64 11.65
C SER A 171 10.72 8.27 11.72
N GLU A 172 11.09 7.44 12.71
CA GLU A 172 12.45 6.93 12.85
C GLU A 172 12.94 6.23 11.58
N PHE A 173 12.09 5.42 10.96
CA PHE A 173 12.41 4.74 9.70
C PHE A 173 12.77 5.72 8.58
N HIS A 174 11.98 6.78 8.39
CA HIS A 174 12.24 7.78 7.36
C HIS A 174 13.47 8.64 7.69
N GLN A 175 13.71 8.94 8.97
CA GLN A 175 14.95 9.61 9.38
C GLN A 175 16.18 8.77 9.01
N ARG A 176 16.15 7.46 9.29
CA ARG A 176 17.24 6.53 8.91
C ARG A 176 17.46 6.54 7.40
N ILE A 177 16.39 6.40 6.63
CA ILE A 177 16.44 6.44 5.15
C ILE A 177 17.03 7.74 4.61
N TYR A 178 16.59 8.89 5.11
CA TYR A 178 17.05 10.18 4.58
C TYR A 178 18.49 10.51 4.98
N ASN A 179 18.99 9.90 6.04
CA ASN A 179 20.37 10.07 6.50
C ASN A 179 21.35 9.09 5.83
N ASP A 180 20.84 8.09 5.11
CA ASP A 180 21.65 7.17 4.31
C ASP A 180 21.78 7.70 2.87
N ALA A 181 22.99 8.14 2.51
CA ALA A 181 23.28 8.68 1.17
C ALA A 181 23.06 7.64 0.06
N PHE A 182 23.38 6.37 0.30
CA PHE A 182 23.19 5.30 -0.68
C PHE A 182 21.70 5.03 -0.91
N PHE A 183 20.91 5.06 0.17
CA PHE A 183 19.47 4.89 0.07
C PHE A 183 18.81 6.08 -0.61
N SER A 184 19.23 7.31 -0.30
CA SER A 184 18.76 8.52 -0.97
C SER A 184 19.05 8.50 -2.48
N GLU A 185 20.21 7.99 -2.90
CA GLU A 185 20.51 7.78 -4.33
C GLU A 185 19.60 6.72 -4.95
N ALA A 186 19.37 5.60 -4.26
CA ALA A 186 18.48 4.53 -4.72
C ALA A 186 17.03 5.02 -4.92
N LEU A 187 16.53 5.91 -4.04
CA LEU A 187 15.21 6.54 -4.17
C LEU A 187 15.08 7.47 -5.39
N ASN A 188 16.19 7.91 -5.97
CA ASN A 188 16.20 8.71 -7.19
C ASN A 188 16.46 7.87 -8.45
N SER A 189 16.76 6.58 -8.31
CA SER A 189 16.94 5.69 -9.46
C SER A 189 15.65 5.59 -10.30
N ILE A 190 15.83 5.41 -11.61
CA ILE A 190 14.69 5.27 -12.52
C ILE A 190 13.86 4.04 -12.19
N ASP A 191 14.49 2.93 -11.80
CA ASP A 191 13.80 1.69 -11.43
C ASP A 191 12.91 1.90 -10.20
N PHE A 192 13.39 2.65 -9.19
CA PHE A 192 12.57 3.01 -8.05
C PHE A 192 11.39 3.89 -8.46
N GLN A 193 11.62 4.89 -9.31
CA GLN A 193 10.56 5.78 -9.78
C GLN A 193 9.47 5.02 -10.55
N VAL A 194 9.84 4.07 -11.40
CA VAL A 194 8.90 3.18 -12.11
C VAL A 194 8.05 2.36 -11.12
N ARG A 195 8.70 1.70 -10.15
CA ARG A 195 7.99 0.92 -9.11
C ARG A 195 7.07 1.79 -8.27
N ARG A 196 7.54 2.99 -7.90
CA ARG A 196 6.74 4.00 -7.18
C ARG A 196 5.53 4.41 -8.00
N PHE A 197 5.67 4.59 -9.32
CA PHE A 197 4.56 4.94 -10.19
C PHE A 197 3.50 3.83 -10.27
N PHE A 198 3.91 2.56 -10.39
CA PHE A 198 2.96 1.45 -10.29
C PHE A 198 2.26 1.40 -8.93
N THR A 199 2.96 1.71 -7.84
CA THR A 199 2.34 1.80 -6.51
C THR A 199 1.33 2.94 -6.43
N ILE A 200 1.56 4.07 -7.11
CA ILE A 200 0.56 5.13 -7.26
C ILE A 200 -0.66 4.61 -8.02
N CYS A 201 -0.48 3.96 -9.18
CA CYS A 201 -1.59 3.37 -9.95
C CYS A 201 -2.42 2.41 -9.09
N PHE A 202 -1.75 1.56 -8.31
CA PHE A 202 -2.40 0.63 -7.40
C PHE A 202 -3.19 1.34 -6.29
N TYR A 203 -2.60 2.35 -5.65
CA TYR A 203 -3.26 3.10 -4.59
C TYR A 203 -4.44 3.95 -5.07
N GLU A 204 -4.35 4.51 -6.27
CA GLU A 204 -5.47 5.18 -6.93
C GLU A 204 -6.58 4.19 -7.26
N TYR A 205 -6.24 2.98 -7.73
CA TYR A 205 -7.22 1.93 -7.97
C TYR A 205 -7.94 1.48 -6.70
N LEU A 206 -7.19 1.27 -5.60
CA LEU A 206 -7.80 0.95 -4.31
C LEU A 206 -8.79 2.03 -3.89
N PHE A 207 -8.44 3.31 -4.08
CA PHE A 207 -9.26 4.43 -3.65
C PHE A 207 -10.48 4.65 -4.56
N LEU A 208 -10.26 4.87 -5.86
CA LEU A 208 -11.31 5.24 -6.81
C LEU A 208 -12.07 4.02 -7.35
N GLY A 209 -11.40 2.88 -7.50
CA GLY A 209 -11.99 1.66 -8.06
C GLY A 209 -12.68 0.77 -7.02
N LEU A 210 -12.17 0.73 -5.78
CA LEU A 210 -12.66 -0.15 -4.73
C LEU A 210 -13.19 0.58 -3.48
N GLU A 211 -13.19 1.92 -3.50
CA GLU A 211 -13.62 2.78 -2.38
C GLU A 211 -12.88 2.50 -1.06
N ILE A 212 -11.60 2.11 -1.16
CA ILE A 212 -10.73 1.87 -0.01
C ILE A 212 -10.01 3.17 0.34
N ASP A 213 -10.45 3.79 1.44
CA ASP A 213 -9.83 5.01 1.93
C ASP A 213 -8.39 4.81 2.40
N TYR A 214 -7.72 5.93 2.69
CA TYR A 214 -6.32 5.93 3.10
C TYR A 214 -6.06 5.15 4.39
N GLN A 215 -6.97 5.20 5.36
CA GLN A 215 -6.80 4.56 6.68
C GLN A 215 -6.87 3.05 6.53
N LYS A 216 -7.90 2.55 5.82
CA LYS A 216 -8.05 1.14 5.52
C LYS A 216 -6.89 0.64 4.67
N ARG A 217 -6.41 1.42 3.70
CA ARG A 217 -5.20 1.09 2.93
C ARG A 217 -3.98 0.93 3.84
N CYS A 218 -3.74 1.85 4.78
CA CYS A 218 -2.63 1.74 5.74
C CYS A 218 -2.77 0.51 6.65
N LEU A 219 -3.98 0.20 7.12
CA LEU A 219 -4.21 -1.00 7.93
C LEU A 219 -3.94 -2.29 7.14
N LEU A 220 -4.41 -2.37 5.89
CA LEU A 220 -4.14 -3.52 5.02
C LEU A 220 -2.64 -3.66 4.71
N SER A 221 -1.97 -2.55 4.41
CA SER A 221 -0.51 -2.52 4.24
C SER A 221 0.22 -2.99 5.49
N TYR A 222 -0.26 -2.60 6.69
CA TYR A 222 0.30 -3.04 7.96
C TYR A 222 0.21 -4.54 8.13
N MET A 223 -1.00 -5.10 7.98
CA MET A 223 -1.24 -6.53 8.09
C MET A 223 -0.33 -7.33 7.14
N VAL A 224 -0.18 -6.87 5.90
CA VAL A 224 0.63 -7.56 4.89
C VAL A 224 2.13 -7.47 5.18
N TYR A 225 2.67 -6.29 5.51
CA TYR A 225 4.11 -6.20 5.81
C TYR A 225 4.46 -6.94 7.10
N ARG A 226 3.60 -6.84 8.14
CA ARG A 226 3.82 -7.48 9.44
C ARG A 226 3.81 -9.00 9.33
N PHE A 227 2.90 -9.54 8.52
CA PHE A 227 2.91 -10.96 8.16
C PHE A 227 4.23 -11.39 7.50
N ILE A 228 4.76 -10.58 6.57
CA ILE A 228 6.02 -10.88 5.88
C ILE A 228 7.21 -10.79 6.85
N GLU A 229 7.21 -9.84 7.79
CA GLU A 229 8.21 -9.78 8.87
C GLU A 229 8.26 -11.08 9.67
N GLU A 230 7.11 -11.58 10.12
CA GLU A 230 7.05 -12.84 10.88
C GLU A 230 7.41 -14.04 10.02
N LYS A 231 6.90 -14.11 8.79
CA LYS A 231 7.10 -15.26 7.90
C LYS A 231 8.55 -15.43 7.45
N TYR A 232 9.27 -14.32 7.28
CA TYR A 232 10.64 -14.31 6.76
C TYR A 232 11.69 -13.87 7.79
N GLU A 233 11.29 -13.64 9.05
CA GLU A 233 12.16 -13.19 10.15
C GLU A 233 12.95 -11.91 9.80
N VAL A 234 12.28 -10.93 9.17
CA VAL A 234 12.88 -9.64 8.79
C VAL A 234 12.41 -8.50 9.70
N ASP A 235 13.28 -7.51 9.92
CA ASP A 235 13.00 -6.32 10.73
C ASP A 235 13.19 -5.06 9.88
N TYR A 236 12.09 -4.50 9.37
CA TYR A 236 12.20 -3.34 8.48
C TYR A 236 12.64 -2.05 9.19
N LEU A 237 12.49 -1.96 10.51
CA LEU A 237 12.96 -0.81 11.26
C LEU A 237 14.49 -0.82 11.36
N ASN A 238 15.07 -1.99 11.63
CA ASN A 238 16.51 -2.18 11.82
C ASN A 238 17.29 -2.58 10.57
N GLY A 239 16.59 -2.80 9.47
CA GLY A 239 17.16 -3.13 8.17
C GLY A 239 16.98 -4.61 7.82
N VAL A 240 16.87 -4.88 6.52
CA VAL A 240 16.86 -6.23 5.93
C VAL A 240 18.28 -6.65 5.61
#